data_AF-A0A8S4RLC0-F1
#
_entry.id   AF-A0A8S4RLC0-F1
#
_cell.length_a   1.000
_cell.length_b   1.000
_cell.length_c   1.000
_cell.angle_alpha   90.00
_cell.angle_beta   90.00
_cell.angle_gamma   90.00
#
_symmetry.space_group_name_H-M   'P 1'
#
loop_
_entity.id
_entity.type
_entity.pdbx_description
1 polymer ?
#
loop_
_entity_poly.entity_id
_entity_poly.type
_entity_poly.pdbx_seq_one_letter_code
_entity_poly.pdbx_strand_id
1 'polypeptide(L)'
;MDKEVHRKTVLSAQRTMALRTCSAYKTTSTDAALVLANLIPAHILAQERSGTYCLNLPEKRYAARERTLEIWQQEWNQSTKGRWTHRLIGDIKGWVHRKHGNITFRMTQCFTGHGVFYMQYIARIKKRVSSDCMYCEHPCDDAEHTLFHWPRFEEERENVKKEIGSEIKTENLTSIMLEASEKWESIKKYMEEIIKVGFEVLSGIKSIQVFFCER
;
A
#
# COMPACT_ATOMS: atom_id res chain seq x y z
N MET A 1 25.16 6.21 -23.34
CA MET A 1 24.80 6.22 -21.90
C MET A 1 23.34 5.78 -21.80
N ASP A 2 23.08 4.68 -21.10
CA ASP A 2 21.83 3.89 -21.22
C ASP A 2 20.61 4.59 -20.58
N LYS A 3 19.45 4.57 -21.27
CA LYS A 3 18.18 5.13 -20.79
C LYS A 3 17.74 4.47 -19.47
N GLU A 4 18.09 3.20 -19.29
CA GLU A 4 17.74 2.43 -18.09
C GLU A 4 18.49 2.93 -16.83
N VAL A 5 19.75 3.35 -16.97
CA VAL A 5 20.56 3.89 -15.87
C VAL A 5 19.98 5.21 -15.36
N HIS A 6 19.51 6.07 -16.27
CA HIS A 6 18.83 7.31 -15.91
C HIS A 6 17.52 7.06 -15.18
N ARG A 7 16.72 6.09 -15.66
CA ARG A 7 15.47 5.69 -15.01
C ARG A 7 15.69 5.29 -13.56
N LYS A 8 16.66 4.40 -13.30
CA LYS A 8 16.99 3.96 -11.93
C LYS A 8 17.41 5.11 -11.02
N THR A 9 18.23 6.03 -11.53
CA THR A 9 18.72 7.17 -10.76
C THR A 9 17.59 8.10 -10.34
N VAL A 10 16.71 8.45 -11.28
CA VAL A 10 15.55 9.32 -11.01
C VAL A 10 14.56 8.65 -10.05
N LEU A 11 14.27 7.36 -10.26
CA LEU A 11 13.39 6.60 -9.37
C LEU A 11 13.95 6.48 -7.94
N SER A 12 15.27 6.40 -7.78
CA SER A 12 15.90 6.39 -6.46
C SER A 12 15.65 7.68 -5.68
N ALA A 13 15.75 8.84 -6.35
CA ALA A 13 15.45 10.13 -5.71
C ALA A 13 13.94 10.24 -5.38
N GLN A 14 13.09 9.85 -6.34
CA GLN A 14 11.63 9.89 -6.17
C GLN A 14 11.15 8.95 -5.05
N ARG A 15 11.79 7.79 -4.90
CA ARG A 15 11.52 6.81 -3.84
C ARG A 15 11.60 7.44 -2.46
N THR A 16 12.65 8.22 -2.18
CA THR A 16 12.82 8.87 -0.87
C THR A 16 11.67 9.83 -0.55
N MET A 17 11.20 10.58 -1.55
CA MET A 17 10.04 11.46 -1.40
C MET A 17 8.77 10.64 -1.14
N ALA A 18 8.52 9.61 -1.96
CA ALA A 18 7.33 8.77 -1.86
C ALA A 18 7.20 8.10 -0.49
N LEU A 19 8.28 7.50 0.01
CA LEU A 19 8.31 6.85 1.33
C LEU A 19 7.97 7.83 2.45
N ARG A 20 8.44 9.07 2.37
CA ARG A 20 8.13 10.11 3.37
C ARG A 20 6.68 10.57 3.28
N THR A 21 6.17 10.79 2.07
CA THR A 21 4.78 11.20 1.84
C THR A 21 3.78 10.20 2.41
N CYS A 22 3.99 8.90 2.20
CA CYS A 22 3.11 7.87 2.76
C CYS A 22 3.57 7.36 4.14
N SER A 23 4.69 7.84 4.69
CA SER A 23 5.27 7.31 5.94
C SER A 23 5.51 5.80 5.91
N ALA A 24 6.00 5.27 4.79
CA ALA A 24 6.31 3.86 4.61
C ALA A 24 7.72 3.50 5.09
N TYR A 25 7.92 2.23 5.46
CA TYR A 25 9.24 1.69 5.79
C TYR A 25 10.20 1.70 4.59
N LYS A 26 11.51 1.76 4.87
CA LYS A 26 12.57 1.73 3.85
C LYS A 26 12.57 0.46 3.00
N THR A 27 11.93 -0.62 3.47
CA THR A 27 11.77 -1.90 2.78
C THR A 27 10.60 -1.92 1.78
N THR A 28 9.67 -0.97 1.86
CA THR A 28 8.54 -0.87 0.92
C THR A 28 9.05 -0.66 -0.50
N SER A 29 8.58 -1.44 -1.49
CA SER A 29 9.00 -1.28 -2.88
C SER A 29 8.70 0.11 -3.44
N THR A 30 9.52 0.59 -4.38
CA THR A 30 9.35 1.92 -4.98
C THR A 30 7.97 2.04 -5.62
N ASP A 31 7.56 1.02 -6.37
CA ASP A 31 6.29 1.01 -7.09
C ASP A 31 5.09 1.18 -6.14
N ALA A 32 5.02 0.36 -5.08
CA ALA A 32 3.99 0.50 -4.03
C ALA A 32 4.03 1.88 -3.35
N ALA A 33 5.23 2.41 -3.05
CA ALA A 33 5.37 3.72 -2.41
C ALA A 33 4.85 4.84 -3.32
N LEU A 34 5.14 4.78 -4.62
CA LEU A 34 4.66 5.75 -5.62
C LEU A 34 3.13 5.70 -5.76
N VAL A 35 2.53 4.51 -5.79
CA VAL A 35 1.07 4.33 -5.83
C VAL A 35 0.42 4.93 -4.59
N LEU A 36 0.90 4.57 -3.39
CA LEU A 36 0.35 5.09 -2.14
C LEU A 36 0.49 6.61 -2.00
N ALA A 37 1.61 7.16 -2.47
CA ALA A 37 1.88 8.59 -2.44
C ALA A 37 1.19 9.38 -3.57
N ASN A 38 0.47 8.74 -4.49
CA ASN A 38 -0.05 9.35 -5.72
C ASN A 38 1.03 10.07 -6.56
N LEU A 39 2.23 9.50 -6.63
CA LEU A 39 3.34 10.08 -7.39
C LEU A 39 3.54 9.30 -8.67
N ILE A 40 3.16 9.89 -9.80
CA ILE A 40 3.41 9.33 -11.13
C ILE A 40 4.92 9.11 -11.29
N PRO A 41 5.39 7.93 -11.71
CA PRO A 41 6.81 7.68 -11.96
C PRO A 41 7.42 8.74 -12.88
N ALA A 42 8.55 9.30 -12.46
CA ALA A 42 9.12 10.48 -13.11
C ALA A 42 9.57 10.22 -14.55
N HIS A 43 9.93 8.99 -14.91
CA HIS A 43 10.25 8.64 -16.29
C HIS A 43 9.02 8.69 -17.20
N ILE A 44 7.83 8.35 -16.68
CA ILE A 44 6.56 8.48 -17.43
C ILE A 44 6.21 9.97 -17.57
N LEU A 45 6.37 10.77 -16.50
CA LEU A 45 6.17 12.22 -16.57
C LEU A 45 7.12 12.91 -17.56
N ALA A 46 8.37 12.42 -17.67
CA ALA A 46 9.32 12.92 -18.65
C ALA A 46 8.85 12.63 -20.09
N GLN A 47 8.26 11.45 -20.32
CA GLN A 47 7.67 11.10 -21.61
C GLN A 47 6.44 11.95 -21.94
N GLU A 48 5.53 12.18 -20.98
CA GLU A 48 4.39 13.11 -21.12
C GLU A 48 4.87 14.47 -21.63
N ARG A 49 5.85 15.06 -20.93
CA ARG A 49 6.39 16.39 -21.23
C ARG A 49 7.14 16.45 -22.57
N SER A 50 7.94 15.42 -22.86
CA SER A 50 8.64 15.30 -24.15
C SER A 50 7.67 15.22 -25.31
N GLY A 51 6.61 14.41 -25.19
CA GLY A 51 5.59 14.27 -26.24
C GLY A 51 4.87 15.58 -26.52
N THR A 52 4.43 16.30 -25.47
CA THR A 52 3.75 17.59 -25.64
C THR A 52 4.65 18.66 -26.26
N TYR A 53 5.93 18.73 -25.84
CA TYR A 53 6.87 19.74 -26.34
C TYR A 53 7.39 19.43 -27.75
N CYS A 54 7.86 18.20 -28.00
CA CYS A 54 8.52 17.84 -29.25
C CYS A 54 7.56 17.64 -30.42
N LEU A 55 6.33 17.18 -30.16
CA LEU A 55 5.37 16.87 -31.23
C LEU A 55 4.52 18.08 -31.62
N ASN A 56 4.67 19.24 -30.97
CA ASN A 56 3.81 20.42 -31.14
C ASN A 56 2.31 20.07 -31.16
N LEU A 57 1.93 18.95 -30.53
CA LEU A 57 0.55 18.51 -30.51
C LEU A 57 -0.17 19.47 -29.57
N PRO A 58 -1.26 20.13 -30.03
CA PRO A 58 -2.22 20.74 -29.11
C PRO A 58 -3.04 19.61 -28.45
N GLU A 59 -2.38 18.55 -28.00
CA GLU A 59 -3.01 17.51 -27.21
C GLU A 59 -3.44 18.20 -25.92
N LYS A 60 -4.76 18.23 -25.70
CA LYS A 60 -5.31 18.82 -24.48
C LYS A 60 -4.61 18.13 -23.31
N ARG A 61 -4.09 18.91 -22.35
CA ARG A 61 -3.35 18.41 -21.16
C ARG A 61 -4.01 17.19 -20.50
N TYR A 62 -5.35 17.14 -20.57
CA TYR A 62 -6.15 16.00 -20.13
C TYR A 62 -5.83 14.69 -20.87
N ALA A 63 -5.83 14.68 -22.21
CA ALA A 63 -5.55 13.48 -23.00
C ALA A 63 -4.11 12.95 -22.78
N ALA A 64 -3.14 13.87 -22.65
CA ALA A 64 -1.77 13.50 -22.29
C ALA A 64 -1.71 12.82 -20.90
N ARG A 65 -2.45 13.37 -19.92
CA ARG A 65 -2.54 12.77 -18.58
C ARG A 65 -3.22 11.40 -18.59
N GLU A 66 -4.28 11.21 -19.37
CA GLU A 66 -4.95 9.92 -19.49
C GLU A 66 -3.98 8.84 -20.02
N ARG A 67 -3.23 9.14 -21.08
CA ARG A 67 -2.17 8.25 -21.60
C ARG A 67 -1.11 7.96 -20.53
N THR A 68 -0.69 8.96 -19.76
CA THR A 68 0.26 8.78 -18.65
C THR A 68 -0.26 7.80 -17.60
N LEU A 69 -1.54 7.89 -17.22
CA LEU A 69 -2.15 6.97 -16.26
C LEU A 69 -2.28 5.56 -16.84
N GLU A 70 -2.57 5.41 -18.14
CA GLU A 70 -2.60 4.11 -18.82
C GLU A 70 -1.23 3.43 -18.81
N ILE A 71 -0.16 4.17 -19.14
CA ILE A 71 1.22 3.65 -19.09
C ILE A 71 1.57 3.25 -17.65
N TRP A 72 1.22 4.08 -16.66
CA TRP A 72 1.47 3.75 -15.26
C TRP A 72 0.69 2.50 -14.82
N GLN A 73 -0.57 2.35 -15.23
CA GLN A 73 -1.37 1.15 -14.96
C GLN A 73 -0.72 -0.10 -15.57
N GLN A 74 -0.19 -0.02 -16.80
CA GLN A 74 0.51 -1.13 -17.44
C GLN A 74 1.78 -1.51 -16.67
N GLU A 75 2.61 -0.54 -16.30
CA GLU A 75 3.80 -0.80 -15.47
C GLU A 75 3.42 -1.40 -14.11
N TRP A 76 2.33 -0.94 -13.49
CA TRP A 76 1.86 -1.46 -12.22
C TRP A 76 1.38 -2.91 -12.31
N ASN A 77 0.66 -3.25 -13.38
CA ASN A 77 0.22 -4.63 -13.64
C ASN A 77 1.37 -5.59 -13.91
N GLN A 78 2.44 -5.13 -14.55
CA GLN A 78 3.59 -5.95 -14.92
C GLN A 78 4.64 -6.05 -13.80
N SER A 79 4.59 -5.18 -12.79
CA SER A 79 5.57 -5.20 -11.70
C SER A 79 5.45 -6.46 -10.85
N THR A 80 6.61 -7.04 -10.54
CA THR A 80 6.76 -8.13 -9.57
C THR A 80 6.92 -7.62 -8.13
N LYS A 81 6.99 -6.30 -7.94
CA LYS A 81 7.18 -5.65 -6.63
C LYS A 81 5.85 -5.08 -6.13
N GLY A 82 5.70 -4.98 -4.82
CA GLY A 82 4.50 -4.39 -4.23
C GLY A 82 3.21 -5.17 -4.48
N ARG A 83 3.29 -6.48 -4.76
CA ARG A 83 2.14 -7.30 -5.16
C ARG A 83 0.98 -7.28 -4.17
N TRP A 84 1.27 -7.21 -2.87
CA TRP A 84 0.25 -7.01 -1.85
C TRP A 84 -0.51 -5.68 -2.04
N THR A 85 0.22 -4.58 -2.18
CA THR A 85 -0.36 -3.26 -2.47
C THR A 85 -1.11 -3.27 -3.79
N HIS A 86 -0.66 -4.01 -4.82
CA HIS A 86 -1.37 -4.14 -6.10
C HIS A 86 -2.70 -4.86 -5.94
N ARG A 87 -2.76 -5.93 -5.15
CA ARG A 87 -4.03 -6.63 -4.86
C ARG A 87 -5.06 -5.70 -4.23
N LEU A 88 -4.63 -4.82 -3.33
CA LEU A 88 -5.51 -3.84 -2.69
C LEU A 88 -5.83 -2.66 -3.61
N ILE A 89 -4.82 -2.09 -4.27
CA ILE A 89 -4.92 -0.88 -5.10
C ILE A 89 -4.51 -1.26 -6.53
N GLY A 90 -5.42 -1.96 -7.22
CA GLY A 90 -5.20 -2.40 -8.60
C GLY A 90 -5.44 -1.30 -9.62
N ASP A 91 -6.43 -0.44 -9.39
CA ASP A 91 -6.82 0.66 -10.28
C ASP A 91 -6.12 1.97 -9.91
N ILE A 92 -5.10 2.33 -10.69
CA ILE A 92 -4.34 3.57 -10.55
C ILE A 92 -5.24 4.78 -10.79
N LYS A 93 -6.13 4.73 -11.79
CA LYS A 93 -6.94 5.88 -12.18
C LYS A 93 -7.97 6.19 -11.11
N GLY A 94 -8.68 5.18 -10.62
CA GLY A 94 -9.62 5.31 -9.51
C GLY A 94 -8.93 5.81 -8.24
N TRP A 95 -7.75 5.25 -7.92
CA TRP A 95 -6.97 5.71 -6.77
C TRP A 95 -6.56 7.16 -6.90
N VAL A 96 -5.90 7.57 -7.99
CA VAL A 96 -5.37 8.93 -8.19
C VAL A 96 -6.49 9.98 -8.20
N HIS A 97 -7.65 9.67 -8.76
CA HIS A 97 -8.78 10.61 -8.87
C HIS A 97 -9.73 10.62 -7.66
N ARG A 98 -9.39 9.91 -6.58
CA ARG A 98 -10.21 9.92 -5.35
C ARG A 98 -10.41 11.35 -4.84
N LYS A 99 -11.62 11.62 -4.36
CA LYS A 99 -12.03 12.96 -3.89
C LYS A 99 -11.80 13.16 -2.39
N HIS A 100 -11.55 12.07 -1.68
CA HIS A 100 -11.43 12.01 -0.23
C HIS A 100 -10.35 10.99 0.14
N GLY A 101 -10.05 10.94 1.43
CA GLY A 101 -9.24 9.86 1.99
C GLY A 101 -7.74 10.13 1.95
N ASN A 102 -7.25 10.68 3.05
CA ASN A 102 -5.82 10.74 3.33
C ASN A 102 -5.34 9.38 3.86
N ILE A 103 -4.11 9.03 3.49
CA ILE A 103 -3.44 7.84 3.98
C ILE A 103 -2.67 8.20 5.24
N THR A 104 -3.00 7.54 6.36
CA THR A 104 -2.25 7.68 7.61
C THR A 104 -1.10 6.68 7.65
N PHE A 105 -0.13 6.90 8.56
CA PHE A 105 0.96 5.96 8.79
C PHE A 105 0.48 4.52 9.00
N ARG A 106 -0.60 4.33 9.77
CA ARG A 106 -1.16 3.00 10.08
C ARG A 106 -1.79 2.37 8.86
N MET A 107 -2.54 3.14 8.06
CA MET A 107 -3.07 2.66 6.78
C MET A 107 -1.95 2.24 5.83
N THR A 108 -0.87 3.02 5.74
CA THR A 108 0.31 2.63 4.94
C THR A 108 0.87 1.28 5.39
N GLN A 109 0.88 0.98 6.68
CA GLN A 109 1.32 -0.32 7.17
C GLN A 109 0.43 -1.44 6.64
N CYS A 110 -0.89 -1.27 6.69
CA CYS A 110 -1.87 -2.21 6.12
C CYS A 110 -1.67 -2.40 4.61
N PHE A 111 -1.59 -1.31 3.84
CA PHE A 111 -1.43 -1.37 2.39
C PHE A 111 -0.10 -1.94 1.92
N THR A 112 0.94 -1.87 2.76
CA THR A 112 2.28 -2.37 2.42
C THR A 112 2.58 -3.71 3.08
N GLY A 113 1.72 -4.21 3.97
CA GLY A 113 1.96 -5.42 4.76
C GLY A 113 3.15 -5.29 5.70
N HIS A 114 3.36 -4.10 6.27
CA HIS A 114 4.45 -3.78 7.20
C HIS A 114 3.93 -3.54 8.63
N GLY A 115 4.84 -3.36 9.59
CA GLY A 115 4.47 -3.11 10.99
C GLY A 115 4.13 -4.40 11.72
N VAL A 116 2.86 -4.61 12.09
CA VAL A 116 2.43 -5.74 12.93
C VAL A 116 2.31 -7.05 12.14
N PHE A 117 2.22 -6.96 10.81
CA PHE A 117 2.09 -8.10 9.88
C PHE A 117 3.42 -8.84 9.61
N TYR A 118 4.34 -8.77 10.57
CA TYR A 118 5.76 -9.07 10.38
C TYR A 118 6.12 -10.51 10.78
N MET A 119 5.17 -11.33 11.26
CA MET A 119 5.47 -12.70 11.72
C MET A 119 6.07 -13.56 10.61
N GLN A 120 5.54 -13.49 9.39
CA GLN A 120 6.14 -14.16 8.23
C GLN A 120 7.57 -13.66 7.95
N TYR A 121 7.82 -12.36 8.09
CA TYR A 121 9.15 -11.79 7.92
C TYR A 121 10.11 -12.23 9.03
N ILE A 122 9.70 -12.22 10.32
CA ILE A 122 10.52 -12.68 11.45
C ILE A 122 10.94 -14.13 11.25
N ALA A 123 10.01 -14.99 10.80
CA ALA A 123 10.31 -16.37 10.46
C ALA A 123 11.35 -16.45 9.32
N ARG A 124 11.19 -15.64 8.26
CA ARG A 124 12.15 -15.56 7.15
C ARG A 124 13.56 -15.12 7.60
N ILE A 125 13.67 -14.20 8.55
CA ILE A 125 14.97 -13.80 9.11
C ILE A 125 15.43 -14.70 10.27
N LYS A 126 14.82 -15.88 10.42
CA LYS A 126 15.15 -16.93 11.40
C LYS A 126 15.11 -16.48 12.86
N LYS A 127 14.35 -15.42 13.17
CA LYS A 127 14.14 -14.95 14.55
C LYS A 127 12.93 -15.58 15.22
N ARG A 128 12.19 -16.41 14.49
CA ARG A 128 11.13 -17.30 14.98
C ARG A 128 11.20 -18.61 14.20
N VAL A 129 10.80 -19.70 14.85
CA VAL A 129 10.83 -21.06 14.29
C VAL A 129 9.71 -21.28 13.26
N SER A 130 8.57 -20.58 13.39
CA SER A 130 7.41 -20.72 12.51
C SER A 130 6.79 -19.39 12.10
N SER A 131 6.17 -19.35 10.91
CA SER A 131 5.31 -18.27 10.40
C SER A 131 3.85 -18.39 10.84
N ASP A 132 3.49 -19.47 11.54
CA ASP A 132 2.11 -19.73 11.95
C ASP A 132 1.59 -18.62 12.85
N CYS A 133 0.29 -18.34 12.73
CA CYS A 133 -0.38 -17.41 13.62
C CYS A 133 -0.29 -17.88 15.07
N MET A 134 -0.03 -16.95 15.99
CA MET A 134 0.04 -17.28 17.43
C MET A 134 -1.33 -17.58 18.06
N TYR A 135 -2.43 -17.34 17.33
CA TYR A 135 -3.79 -17.36 17.87
C TYR A 135 -4.75 -18.23 17.06
N CYS A 136 -4.33 -18.76 15.91
CA CYS A 136 -5.10 -19.72 15.13
C CYS A 136 -4.15 -20.65 14.37
N GLU A 137 -4.67 -21.73 13.82
CA GLU A 137 -3.90 -22.74 13.06
C GLU A 137 -3.51 -22.28 11.64
N HIS A 138 -3.59 -20.96 11.35
CA HIS A 138 -3.28 -20.45 10.03
C HIS A 138 -1.74 -20.41 9.81
N PRO A 139 -1.23 -20.97 8.70
CA PRO A 139 0.20 -21.24 8.52
C PRO A 139 1.04 -19.98 8.20
N CYS A 140 0.38 -18.88 7.82
CA CYS A 140 1.03 -17.64 7.43
C CYS A 140 0.34 -16.44 8.08
N ASP A 141 0.93 -15.90 9.14
CA ASP A 141 0.47 -14.61 9.68
C ASP A 141 1.03 -13.45 8.84
N ASP A 142 0.37 -13.23 7.70
CA ASP A 142 0.57 -12.11 6.78
C ASP A 142 -0.54 -11.06 6.89
N ALA A 143 -0.39 -9.97 6.15
CA ALA A 143 -1.34 -8.86 6.21
C ALA A 143 -2.76 -9.25 5.77
N GLU A 144 -2.90 -10.20 4.85
CA GLU A 144 -4.22 -10.67 4.41
C GLU A 144 -4.93 -11.42 5.53
N HIS A 145 -4.22 -12.36 6.13
CA HIS A 145 -4.74 -13.08 7.28
C HIS A 145 -5.13 -12.12 8.41
N THR A 146 -4.23 -11.22 8.82
CA THR A 146 -4.49 -10.28 9.91
C THR A 146 -5.70 -9.37 9.64
N LEU A 147 -5.83 -8.84 8.42
CA LEU A 147 -6.90 -7.89 8.08
C LEU A 147 -8.25 -8.56 7.81
N PHE A 148 -8.29 -9.79 7.30
CA PHE A 148 -9.54 -10.35 6.78
C PHE A 148 -9.99 -11.63 7.48
N HIS A 149 -9.10 -12.35 8.14
CA HIS A 149 -9.39 -13.70 8.64
C HIS A 149 -9.07 -13.89 10.12
N TRP A 150 -8.21 -13.06 10.70
CA TRP A 150 -7.71 -13.30 12.05
C TRP A 150 -8.85 -13.20 13.09
N PRO A 151 -9.15 -14.26 13.85
CA PRO A 151 -10.30 -14.26 14.76
C PRO A 151 -10.27 -13.16 15.83
N ARG A 152 -9.07 -12.69 16.17
CA ARG A 152 -8.90 -11.58 17.13
C ARG A 152 -9.66 -10.32 16.74
N PHE A 153 -9.79 -10.05 15.44
CA PHE A 153 -10.46 -8.85 14.93
C PHE A 153 -11.86 -9.13 14.35
N GLU A 154 -12.49 -10.24 14.75
CA GLU A 154 -13.83 -10.59 14.27
C GLU A 154 -14.88 -9.54 14.66
N GLU A 155 -14.85 -9.06 15.90
CA GLU A 155 -15.77 -8.02 16.38
C GLU A 155 -15.61 -6.73 15.58
N GLU A 156 -14.37 -6.27 15.38
CA GLU A 156 -14.06 -5.06 14.61
C GLU A 156 -14.46 -5.22 13.13
N ARG A 157 -14.30 -6.41 12.54
CA ARG A 157 -14.80 -6.69 11.18
C ARG A 157 -16.32 -6.67 11.11
N GLU A 158 -17.02 -7.25 12.08
CA GLU A 158 -18.49 -7.20 12.11
C GLU A 158 -19.01 -5.78 12.34
N ASN A 159 -18.30 -4.96 13.12
CA ASN A 159 -18.62 -3.54 13.30
C ASN A 159 -18.44 -2.76 11.99
N VAL A 160 -17.29 -2.89 11.33
CA VAL A 160 -17.04 -2.19 10.05
C VAL A 160 -18.04 -2.65 8.97
N LYS A 161 -18.38 -3.95 8.94
CA LYS A 161 -19.37 -4.52 8.03
C LYS A 161 -20.76 -3.93 8.21
N LYS A 162 -21.19 -3.69 9.45
CA LYS A 162 -22.46 -3.00 9.76
C LYS A 162 -22.43 -1.55 9.28
N GLU A 163 -21.32 -0.84 9.50
CA GLU A 163 -21.19 0.58 9.11
C GLU A 163 -21.17 0.77 7.59
N ILE A 164 -20.47 -0.10 6.86
CA ILE A 164 -20.32 0.03 5.39
C ILE A 164 -21.37 -0.75 4.59
N GLY A 165 -22.14 -1.61 5.26
CA GLY A 165 -23.21 -2.44 4.67
C GLY A 165 -22.72 -3.63 3.84
N SER A 166 -21.45 -4.03 3.96
CA SER A 166 -20.88 -5.16 3.22
C SER A 166 -19.64 -5.73 3.92
N GLU A 167 -19.29 -6.97 3.61
CA GLU A 167 -18.07 -7.59 4.13
C GLU A 167 -16.83 -7.06 3.39
N ILE A 168 -15.79 -6.69 4.16
CA ILE A 168 -14.49 -6.33 3.60
C ILE A 168 -13.68 -7.57 3.22
N LYS A 169 -13.09 -7.53 2.03
CA LYS A 169 -12.21 -8.55 1.44
C LYS A 169 -11.04 -7.86 0.76
N THR A 170 -9.99 -8.62 0.50
CA THR A 170 -8.81 -8.11 -0.21
C THR A 170 -9.20 -7.43 -1.54
N GLU A 171 -10.16 -8.00 -2.27
CA GLU A 171 -10.53 -7.58 -3.62
C GLU A 171 -11.46 -6.36 -3.66
N ASN A 172 -12.19 -6.07 -2.59
CA ASN A 172 -13.19 -4.99 -2.55
C ASN A 172 -12.84 -3.85 -1.59
N LEU A 173 -11.80 -3.99 -0.76
CA LEU A 173 -11.45 -3.02 0.28
C LEU A 173 -11.33 -1.60 -0.30
N THR A 174 -10.50 -1.43 -1.32
CA THR A 174 -10.25 -0.11 -1.90
C THR A 174 -11.45 0.41 -2.67
N SER A 175 -12.20 -0.45 -3.38
CA SER A 175 -13.39 0.01 -4.10
C SER A 175 -14.42 0.59 -3.12
N ILE A 176 -14.66 -0.10 -2.00
CA ILE A 176 -15.56 0.37 -0.93
C ILE A 176 -15.06 1.70 -0.34
N MET A 177 -13.76 1.83 -0.08
CA MET A 177 -13.17 3.07 0.43
C MET A 177 -13.37 4.25 -0.52
N LEU A 178 -13.32 4.01 -1.83
CA LEU A 178 -13.48 5.05 -2.85
C LEU A 178 -14.93 5.48 -3.08
N GLU A 179 -15.92 4.66 -2.69
CA GLU A 179 -17.35 4.96 -2.90
C GLU A 179 -17.84 6.17 -2.09
N ALA A 180 -17.41 6.30 -0.82
CA ALA A 180 -17.89 7.34 0.08
C ALA A 180 -16.86 7.69 1.15
N SER A 181 -16.86 8.95 1.60
CA SER A 181 -15.91 9.44 2.62
C SER A 181 -16.12 8.79 3.99
N GLU A 182 -17.36 8.44 4.30
CA GLU A 182 -17.82 7.78 5.51
C GLU A 182 -17.30 6.34 5.54
N LYS A 183 -17.39 5.62 4.41
CA LYS A 183 -16.83 4.27 4.25
C LYS A 183 -15.30 4.28 4.38
N TRP A 184 -14.64 5.29 3.80
CA TRP A 184 -13.20 5.49 3.99
C TRP A 184 -12.86 5.66 5.47
N GLU A 185 -13.56 6.53 6.19
CA GLU A 185 -13.26 6.81 7.60
C GLU A 185 -13.54 5.61 8.50
N SER A 186 -14.60 4.85 8.22
CA SER A 186 -14.91 3.57 8.91
C SER A 186 -13.77 2.56 8.73
N ILE A 187 -13.33 2.32 7.49
CA ILE A 187 -12.23 1.40 7.20
C ILE A 187 -10.90 1.91 7.76
N LYS A 188 -10.66 3.23 7.75
CA LYS A 188 -9.48 3.83 8.38
C LYS A 188 -9.47 3.53 9.87
N LYS A 189 -10.56 3.78 10.60
CA LYS A 189 -10.65 3.48 12.04
C LYS A 189 -10.34 2.00 12.32
N TYR A 190 -10.92 1.11 11.51
CA TYR A 190 -10.65 -0.32 11.58
C TYR A 190 -9.15 -0.65 11.44
N MET A 191 -8.50 -0.16 10.38
CA MET A 191 -7.06 -0.34 10.16
C MET A 191 -6.22 0.26 11.30
N GLU A 192 -6.64 1.41 11.83
CA GLU A 192 -5.92 2.06 12.92
C GLU A 192 -5.97 1.26 14.22
N GLU A 193 -7.09 0.60 14.51
CA GLU A 193 -7.24 -0.25 15.69
C GLU A 193 -6.42 -1.55 15.55
N ILE A 194 -6.44 -2.19 14.37
CA ILE A 194 -5.61 -3.38 14.10
C ILE A 194 -4.14 -3.11 14.39
N ILE A 195 -3.62 -1.99 13.87
CA ILE A 195 -2.23 -1.63 14.05
C ILE A 195 -1.94 -1.33 15.53
N LYS A 196 -2.81 -0.58 16.21
CA LYS A 196 -2.67 -0.24 17.62
C LYS A 196 -2.64 -1.49 18.51
N VAL A 197 -3.63 -2.35 18.40
CA VAL A 197 -3.73 -3.61 19.16
C VAL A 197 -2.59 -4.56 18.80
N GLY A 198 -2.24 -4.64 17.52
CA GLY A 198 -1.12 -5.47 17.07
C GLY A 198 0.20 -5.03 17.71
N PHE A 199 0.48 -3.72 17.83
CA PHE A 199 1.67 -3.23 18.53
C PHE A 199 1.65 -3.59 20.03
N GLU A 200 0.51 -3.47 20.71
CA GLU A 200 0.37 -3.84 22.11
C GLU A 200 0.70 -5.33 22.34
N VAL A 201 0.11 -6.20 21.52
CA VAL A 201 0.38 -7.65 21.55
C VAL A 201 1.87 -7.93 21.34
N LEU A 202 2.50 -7.30 20.35
CA LEU A 202 3.92 -7.53 20.05
C LEU A 202 4.87 -6.93 21.10
N SER A 203 4.50 -5.82 21.73
CA SER A 203 5.30 -5.20 22.79
C SER A 203 5.38 -6.05 24.06
N GLY A 204 4.37 -6.90 24.31
CA GLY A 204 4.38 -7.89 25.39
C GLY A 204 5.30 -9.08 25.13
N ILE A 205 5.77 -9.26 23.88
CA ILE A 205 6.65 -10.34 23.48
C ILE A 205 8.11 -9.87 23.58
N LYS A 206 8.80 -10.26 24.67
CA LYS A 206 10.17 -9.84 24.99
C LYS A 206 11.20 -10.00 23.86
N SER A 207 10.98 -10.91 22.92
CA SER A 207 11.88 -11.15 21.78
C SER A 207 11.72 -10.16 20.61
N ILE A 208 10.70 -9.30 20.61
CA ILE A 208 10.32 -8.44 19.46
C ILE A 208 10.59 -6.95 19.73
N GLN A 209 10.83 -6.53 20.98
CA GLN A 209 11.09 -5.13 21.38
C GLN A 209 12.20 -4.42 20.59
N VAL A 210 13.17 -5.15 20.01
CA VAL A 210 14.35 -4.59 19.35
C VAL A 210 14.05 -3.99 17.96
N PHE A 211 12.90 -4.30 17.34
CA PHE A 211 12.66 -3.99 15.93
C PHE A 211 11.89 -2.70 15.64
N PHE A 212 11.21 -2.12 16.61
CA PHE A 212 10.41 -0.91 16.39
C PHE A 212 11.23 0.41 16.41
N CYS A 213 12.56 0.32 16.49
CA CYS A 213 13.44 1.47 16.71
C CYS A 213 14.03 2.11 15.44
N GLU A 214 13.98 1.47 14.27
CA GLU A 214 14.61 2.04 13.06
C GLU A 214 13.59 2.69 12.10
N ARG A 215 13.37 4.00 12.27
CA ARG A 215 12.78 4.89 11.25
C ARG A 215 13.86 5.44 10.30
#